data_AF-A0A0P6Y4C2-F1
#
_entry.id   AF-A0A0P6Y4C2-F1
#
_cell.length_a   1.000
_cell.length_b   1.000
_cell.length_c   1.000
_cell.angle_alpha   90.00
_cell.angle_beta   90.00
_cell.angle_gamma   90.00
#
_symmetry.space_group_name_H-M   'P 1'
#
loop_
_entity.id
_entity.type
_entity.pdbx_description
1 polymer ?
#
loop_
_entity_poly.entity_id
_entity_poly.type
_entity_poly.pdbx_seq_one_letter_code
_entity_poly.pdbx_strand_id
1 'polypeptide(L)'
;MMQDDMPGSWLIRGYGSEVLLKHLKALLGEVEGVRAHEDVEPVHRMRVACRRLRSLLPIFGPHLAPKRYKRWRRAFRKLGRALGAARDTDVHIERVKVFLRGIEGKERLGVARLLLRLRQQRAALQAEVLTALSAFEQSQVADEMRALLVPLALPVRGMTWSLVAEPELYRLAEQTIRERLEAFLAFGEYVDRPECVNELHLMRIRAKHLRYTLEAFSPLYGEDLKPYIQAVRTCQEWLGAVHDLDVWLLYLPEFTEQELKRTRDYYGHTRPFARLRPGLEAFQAFCQTERQETYARFRDAWQSWMAEGMWQGLVHRLEFALSPGGARIVHGRQADDTLMES
;
A
#
# COMPACT_ATOMS: atom_id res chain seq x y z
N MET A 1 -7.45 -37.72 -9.55
CA MET A 1 -6.30 -37.97 -10.45
C MET A 1 -6.06 -36.71 -11.30
N MET A 2 -5.42 -35.68 -10.73
CA MET A 2 -4.85 -34.49 -11.42
C MET A 2 -4.19 -33.58 -10.34
N GLN A 3 -3.23 -34.13 -9.58
CA GLN A 3 -2.54 -33.38 -8.52
C GLN A 3 -1.02 -33.23 -8.78
N ASP A 4 -0.48 -33.96 -9.77
CA ASP A 4 0.96 -34.17 -9.98
C ASP A 4 1.65 -33.24 -10.99
N ASP A 5 0.94 -32.35 -11.68
CA ASP A 5 1.56 -31.51 -12.74
C ASP A 5 1.57 -30.00 -12.43
N MET A 6 1.42 -29.64 -11.15
CA MET A 6 1.38 -28.25 -10.68
C MET A 6 2.63 -27.93 -9.85
N PRO A 7 3.40 -26.88 -10.19
CA PRO A 7 4.68 -26.60 -9.56
C PRO A 7 4.56 -26.14 -8.09
N GLY A 8 5.35 -26.75 -7.21
CA GLY A 8 5.51 -26.41 -5.79
C GLY A 8 4.74 -27.32 -4.82
N SER A 9 5.28 -27.46 -3.60
CA SER A 9 4.67 -28.25 -2.52
C SER A 9 3.19 -27.90 -2.28
N TRP A 10 2.40 -28.90 -1.87
CA TRP A 10 0.99 -28.71 -1.50
C TRP A 10 0.83 -27.70 -0.36
N LEU A 11 1.82 -27.55 0.52
CA LEU A 11 1.84 -26.54 1.58
C LEU A 11 2.00 -25.12 1.04
N ILE A 12 2.85 -24.90 0.03
CA ILE A 12 2.94 -23.59 -0.66
C ILE A 12 1.59 -23.23 -1.28
N ARG A 13 0.94 -24.22 -1.92
CA ARG A 13 -0.38 -24.02 -2.54
C ARG A 13 -1.46 -23.74 -1.50
N GLY A 14 -1.48 -24.45 -0.39
CA GLY A 14 -2.41 -24.18 0.72
C GLY A 14 -2.21 -22.80 1.32
N TYR A 15 -0.97 -22.49 1.71
CA TYR A 15 -0.58 -21.21 2.30
C TYR A 15 -0.94 -20.02 1.41
N GLY A 16 -0.48 -20.05 0.16
CA GLY A 16 -0.74 -18.98 -0.81
C GLY A 16 -2.24 -18.80 -1.07
N SER A 17 -3.02 -19.88 -1.02
CA SER A 17 -4.47 -19.82 -1.16
C SER A 17 -5.14 -19.11 0.02
N GLU A 18 -4.78 -19.44 1.27
CA GLU A 18 -5.30 -18.74 2.46
C GLU A 18 -4.99 -17.24 2.43
N VAL A 19 -3.74 -16.89 2.11
CA VAL A 19 -3.28 -15.49 2.02
C VAL A 19 -4.05 -14.71 0.95
N LEU A 20 -4.22 -15.27 -0.24
CA LEU A 20 -4.95 -14.60 -1.32
C LEU A 20 -6.45 -14.52 -1.02
N LEU A 21 -7.06 -15.57 -0.48
CA LEU A 21 -8.49 -15.60 -0.14
C LEU A 21 -8.84 -14.60 0.95
N LYS A 22 -7.97 -14.40 1.95
CA LYS A 22 -8.13 -13.35 2.98
C LYS A 22 -8.33 -11.97 2.35
N HIS A 23 -7.48 -11.60 1.39
CA HIS A 23 -7.56 -10.31 0.73
C HIS A 23 -8.69 -10.22 -0.30
N LEU A 24 -9.02 -11.33 -0.97
CA LEU A 24 -10.18 -11.39 -1.86
C LEU A 24 -11.49 -11.18 -1.06
N LYS A 25 -11.63 -11.82 0.10
CA LYS A 25 -12.78 -11.61 1.01
C LYS A 25 -12.87 -10.16 1.45
N ALA A 26 -11.76 -9.55 1.88
CA ALA A 26 -11.74 -8.15 2.28
C ALA A 26 -12.14 -7.22 1.13
N LEU A 27 -11.68 -7.48 -0.10
CA LEU A 27 -12.07 -6.70 -1.27
C LEU A 27 -13.58 -6.79 -1.54
N LEU A 28 -14.12 -8.00 -1.52
CA LEU A 28 -15.53 -8.25 -1.85
C LEU A 28 -16.49 -7.74 -0.77
N GLY A 29 -16.05 -7.69 0.49
CA GLY A 29 -16.83 -7.13 1.59
C GLY A 29 -17.10 -5.63 1.47
N GLU A 30 -16.34 -4.91 0.64
CA GLU A 30 -16.51 -3.46 0.45
C GLU A 30 -17.37 -3.09 -0.76
N VAL A 31 -17.82 -4.06 -1.57
CA VAL A 31 -18.53 -3.81 -2.84
C VAL A 31 -19.78 -2.96 -2.62
N GLU A 32 -20.62 -3.34 -1.66
CA GLU A 32 -21.85 -2.58 -1.37
C GLU A 32 -21.55 -1.19 -0.81
N GLY A 33 -20.55 -1.05 0.07
CA GLY A 33 -20.13 0.25 0.60
C GLY A 33 -19.60 1.19 -0.49
N VAL A 34 -18.87 0.66 -1.48
CA VAL A 34 -18.39 1.43 -2.64
C VAL A 34 -19.55 1.88 -3.54
N ARG A 35 -20.58 1.03 -3.70
CA ARG A 35 -21.79 1.34 -4.47
C ARG A 35 -22.65 2.41 -3.79
N ALA A 36 -22.86 2.27 -2.48
CA ALA A 36 -23.65 3.21 -1.68
C ALA A 36 -23.03 4.62 -1.65
N HIS A 37 -21.70 4.71 -1.65
CA HIS A 37 -20.95 5.97 -1.69
C HIS A 37 -21.29 6.95 -0.55
N GLU A 38 -21.70 6.43 0.61
CA GLU A 38 -21.99 7.22 1.81
C GLU A 38 -20.73 7.62 2.58
N ASP A 39 -19.66 6.83 2.45
CA ASP A 39 -18.37 7.00 3.11
C ASP A 39 -17.20 6.76 2.11
N VAL A 40 -16.06 7.39 2.36
CA VAL A 40 -14.79 7.21 1.64
C VAL A 40 -14.05 5.93 2.05
N GLU A 41 -14.33 5.38 3.23
CA GLU A 41 -13.59 4.25 3.77
C GLU A 41 -13.75 2.93 3.00
N PRO A 42 -14.94 2.56 2.46
CA PRO A 42 -15.05 1.38 1.59
C PRO A 42 -14.12 1.43 0.37
N VAL A 43 -14.00 2.59 -0.29
CA VAL A 43 -13.06 2.79 -1.41
C VAL A 43 -11.62 2.60 -0.94
N HIS A 44 -11.27 3.12 0.25
CA HIS A 44 -9.95 2.95 0.83
C HIS A 44 -9.62 1.48 1.09
N ARG A 45 -10.47 0.77 1.84
CA ARG A 45 -10.26 -0.64 2.20
C ARG A 45 -10.22 -1.55 0.98
N MET A 46 -11.11 -1.33 0.00
CA MET A 46 -11.12 -2.08 -1.26
C MET A 46 -9.82 -1.85 -2.06
N ARG A 47 -9.33 -0.60 -2.14
CA ARG A 47 -8.04 -0.26 -2.79
C ARG A 47 -6.87 -0.96 -2.11
N VAL A 48 -6.86 -0.98 -0.77
CA VAL A 48 -5.80 -1.67 0.00
C VAL A 48 -5.80 -3.16 -0.33
N ALA A 49 -6.96 -3.83 -0.33
CA ALA A 49 -7.09 -5.23 -0.69
C ALA A 49 -6.63 -5.52 -2.13
N CYS A 50 -7.06 -4.71 -3.11
CA CYS A 50 -6.60 -4.79 -4.50
C CYS A 50 -5.08 -4.72 -4.62
N ARG A 51 -4.45 -3.78 -3.89
CA ARG A 51 -3.00 -3.59 -3.92
C ARG A 51 -2.26 -4.79 -3.34
N ARG A 52 -2.75 -5.35 -2.22
CA ARG A 52 -2.19 -6.57 -1.61
C ARG A 52 -2.28 -7.75 -2.58
N LEU A 53 -3.46 -8.01 -3.16
CA LEU A 53 -3.65 -9.06 -4.18
C LEU A 53 -2.67 -8.90 -5.35
N ARG A 54 -2.50 -7.68 -5.87
CA ARG A 54 -1.57 -7.41 -6.98
C ARG A 54 -0.09 -7.64 -6.64
N SER A 55 0.29 -7.44 -5.38
CA SER A 55 1.65 -7.66 -4.88
C SER A 55 1.95 -9.13 -4.59
N LEU A 56 0.93 -9.89 -4.17
CA LEU A 56 1.05 -11.29 -3.76
C LEU A 56 0.83 -12.28 -4.91
N LEU A 57 0.04 -11.92 -5.92
CA LEU A 57 -0.17 -12.75 -7.11
C LEU A 57 1.12 -13.12 -7.86
N PRO A 58 2.13 -12.24 -8.01
CA PRO A 58 3.42 -12.64 -8.57
C PRO A 58 4.18 -13.69 -7.76
N ILE A 59 3.94 -13.77 -6.45
CA ILE A 59 4.62 -14.71 -5.54
C ILE A 59 3.94 -16.08 -5.61
N PHE A 60 2.64 -16.13 -5.32
CA PHE A 60 1.91 -17.41 -5.23
C PHE A 60 1.26 -17.85 -6.54
N GLY A 61 0.97 -16.92 -7.44
CA GLY A 61 0.29 -17.19 -8.71
C GLY A 61 0.98 -18.22 -9.61
N PRO A 62 2.33 -18.25 -9.73
CA PRO A 62 3.03 -19.30 -10.47
C PRO A 62 2.77 -20.72 -9.94
N HIS A 63 2.60 -20.88 -8.62
CA HIS A 63 2.34 -22.18 -7.98
C HIS A 63 0.86 -22.58 -8.01
N LEU A 64 -0.03 -21.59 -7.99
CA LEU A 64 -1.48 -21.80 -7.87
C LEU A 64 -2.18 -21.86 -9.22
N ALA A 65 -1.80 -20.97 -10.14
CA ALA A 65 -2.53 -20.73 -11.37
C ALA A 65 -1.61 -20.16 -12.47
N PRO A 66 -0.54 -20.86 -12.89
CA PRO A 66 0.50 -20.33 -13.77
C PRO A 66 -0.05 -19.77 -15.09
N LYS A 67 -1.12 -20.37 -15.62
CA LYS A 67 -1.79 -19.93 -16.86
C LYS A 67 -2.73 -18.74 -16.67
N ARG A 68 -3.17 -18.42 -15.45
CA ARG A 68 -4.26 -17.44 -15.17
C ARG A 68 -3.84 -16.25 -14.32
N TYR A 69 -2.83 -16.38 -13.46
CA TYR A 69 -2.52 -15.36 -12.44
C TYR A 69 -2.19 -13.98 -13.05
N LYS A 70 -1.57 -13.93 -14.25
CA LYS A 70 -1.31 -12.68 -14.98
C LYS A 70 -2.60 -11.96 -15.37
N ARG A 71 -3.64 -12.70 -15.79
CA ARG A 71 -4.98 -12.16 -16.09
C ARG A 71 -5.64 -11.62 -14.82
N TRP A 72 -5.62 -12.38 -13.72
CA TRP A 72 -6.16 -11.94 -12.44
C TRP A 72 -5.50 -10.64 -11.97
N ARG A 73 -4.17 -10.58 -12.02
CA ARG A 73 -3.40 -9.38 -11.67
C ARG A 73 -3.79 -8.17 -12.53
N ARG A 74 -4.07 -8.38 -13.82
CA ARG A 74 -4.54 -7.33 -14.74
C ARG A 74 -5.92 -6.82 -14.34
N ALA A 75 -6.85 -7.69 -13.95
CA ALA A 75 -8.17 -7.30 -13.47
C ALA A 75 -8.09 -6.42 -12.21
N PHE A 76 -7.35 -6.85 -11.19
CA PHE A 76 -7.12 -6.02 -9.99
C PHE A 76 -6.36 -4.73 -10.28
N ARG A 77 -5.48 -4.70 -11.30
CA ARG A 77 -4.81 -3.46 -11.74
C ARG A 77 -5.81 -2.46 -12.32
N LYS A 78 -6.75 -2.90 -13.15
CA LYS A 78 -7.79 -2.02 -13.72
C LYS A 78 -8.68 -1.46 -12.61
N LEU A 79 -9.24 -2.32 -11.76
CA LEU A 79 -10.06 -1.90 -10.63
C LEU A 79 -9.30 -0.96 -9.67
N GLY A 80 -8.08 -1.34 -9.28
CA GLY A 80 -7.27 -0.54 -8.36
C GLY A 80 -6.80 0.81 -8.91
N ARG A 81 -6.86 1.05 -10.22
CA ARG A 81 -6.58 2.38 -10.82
C ARG A 81 -7.75 3.33 -10.58
N ALA A 82 -8.97 2.92 -10.86
CA ALA A 82 -10.17 3.73 -10.63
C ALA A 82 -10.35 4.05 -9.13
N LEU A 83 -10.25 3.02 -8.26
CA LEU A 83 -10.24 3.21 -6.81
C LEU A 83 -9.09 4.10 -6.34
N GLY A 84 -7.97 4.09 -7.07
CA GLY A 84 -6.80 4.92 -6.80
C GLY A 84 -7.08 6.40 -6.99
N ALA A 85 -7.55 6.78 -8.17
CA ALA A 85 -7.88 8.17 -8.48
C ALA A 85 -8.90 8.74 -7.49
N ALA A 86 -9.95 7.97 -7.16
CA ALA A 86 -10.95 8.34 -6.17
C ALA A 86 -10.32 8.57 -4.78
N ARG A 87 -9.58 7.58 -4.25
CA ARG A 87 -8.99 7.70 -2.91
C ARG A 87 -7.93 8.79 -2.82
N ASP A 88 -7.12 8.96 -3.85
CA ASP A 88 -6.09 9.99 -3.86
C ASP A 88 -6.75 11.40 -3.81
N THR A 89 -7.90 11.56 -4.48
CA THR A 89 -8.72 12.80 -4.38
C THR A 89 -9.37 12.94 -3.00
N ASP A 90 -9.89 11.86 -2.40
CA ASP A 90 -10.44 11.89 -1.02
C ASP A 90 -9.39 12.35 0.00
N VAL A 91 -8.15 11.85 -0.11
CA VAL A 91 -7.02 12.27 0.74
C VAL A 91 -6.69 13.76 0.53
N HIS A 92 -6.71 14.24 -0.72
CA HIS A 92 -6.49 15.65 -1.02
C HIS A 92 -7.60 16.54 -0.42
N ILE A 93 -8.87 16.12 -0.53
CA ILE A 93 -10.02 16.82 0.07
C ILE A 93 -9.84 16.94 1.59
N GLU A 94 -9.49 15.85 2.27
CA GLU A 94 -9.30 15.88 3.73
C GLU A 94 -8.13 16.77 4.14
N ARG A 95 -7.01 16.74 3.43
CA ARG A 95 -5.87 17.64 3.70
C ARG A 95 -6.27 19.11 3.57
N VAL A 96 -6.98 19.47 2.49
CA VAL A 96 -7.47 20.84 2.29
C VAL A 96 -8.47 21.25 3.36
N LYS A 97 -9.35 20.34 3.80
CA LYS A 97 -10.28 20.58 4.92
C LYS A 97 -9.54 20.83 6.24
N VAL A 98 -8.49 20.06 6.54
CA VAL A 98 -7.65 20.24 7.73
C VAL A 98 -7.04 21.64 7.71
N PHE A 99 -6.43 22.05 6.60
CA PHE A 99 -5.84 23.38 6.46
C PHE A 99 -6.89 24.49 6.60
N LEU A 100 -8.07 24.33 5.98
CA LEU A 100 -9.19 25.28 6.09
C LEU A 100 -9.71 25.50 7.50
N ARG A 101 -9.51 24.56 8.43
CA ARG A 101 -9.89 24.72 9.84
C ARG A 101 -8.91 25.62 10.62
N GLY A 102 -7.67 25.74 10.13
CA GLY A 102 -6.62 26.52 10.78
C GLY A 102 -6.43 27.94 10.24
N ILE A 103 -7.21 28.36 9.25
CA ILE A 103 -7.09 29.69 8.62
C ILE A 103 -8.40 30.46 8.66
N GLU A 104 -8.29 31.79 8.77
CA GLU A 104 -9.41 32.72 8.77
C GLU A 104 -9.21 33.84 7.72
N GLY A 105 -10.25 34.65 7.50
CA GLY A 105 -10.15 35.84 6.64
C GLY A 105 -9.99 35.56 5.14
N LYS A 106 -9.20 36.39 4.47
CA LYS A 106 -9.14 36.46 2.98
C LYS A 106 -8.49 35.22 2.35
N GLU A 107 -7.57 34.56 3.04
CA GLU A 107 -6.88 33.35 2.57
C GLU A 107 -7.84 32.16 2.38
N ARG A 108 -8.92 32.13 3.17
CA ARG A 108 -9.92 31.07 3.09
C ARG A 108 -10.57 30.96 1.71
N LEU A 109 -10.69 32.05 0.96
CA LEU A 109 -11.37 32.07 -0.34
C LEU A 109 -10.66 31.21 -1.39
N GLY A 110 -9.33 31.32 -1.48
CA GLY A 110 -8.52 30.54 -2.43
C GLY A 110 -8.59 29.06 -2.16
N VAL A 111 -8.39 28.68 -0.90
CA VAL A 111 -8.40 27.29 -0.47
C VAL A 111 -9.80 26.67 -0.58
N ALA A 112 -10.86 27.44 -0.29
CA ALA A 112 -12.23 26.98 -0.50
C ALA A 112 -12.53 26.75 -2.00
N ARG A 113 -11.95 27.55 -2.90
CA ARG A 113 -12.05 27.31 -4.34
C ARG A 113 -11.35 26.01 -4.74
N LEU A 114 -10.16 25.74 -4.21
CA LEU A 114 -9.46 24.48 -4.42
C LEU A 114 -10.29 23.28 -3.94
N LEU A 115 -10.85 23.36 -2.73
CA LEU A 115 -11.73 22.32 -2.19
C LEU A 115 -12.95 22.05 -3.09
N LEU A 116 -13.57 23.11 -3.62
CA LEU A 116 -14.70 22.99 -4.53
C LEU A 116 -14.32 22.17 -5.78
N ARG A 117 -13.16 22.48 -6.40
CA ARG A 117 -12.70 21.78 -7.61
C ARG A 117 -12.38 20.31 -7.35
N LEU A 118 -11.77 19.99 -6.21
CA LEU A 118 -11.49 18.61 -5.81
C LEU A 118 -12.79 17.82 -5.56
N ARG A 119 -13.80 18.44 -4.94
CA ARG A 119 -15.12 17.80 -4.75
C ARG A 119 -15.81 17.51 -6.08
N GLN A 120 -15.75 18.45 -7.03
CA GLN A 120 -16.27 18.25 -8.38
C GLN A 120 -15.55 17.09 -9.09
N GLN A 121 -14.23 17.04 -9.01
CA GLN A 121 -13.43 15.95 -9.55
C GLN A 121 -13.78 14.61 -8.91
N ARG A 122 -13.90 14.55 -7.58
CA ARG A 122 -14.23 13.31 -6.87
C ARG A 122 -15.62 12.78 -7.24
N ALA A 123 -16.60 13.66 -7.41
CA ALA A 123 -17.94 13.31 -7.85
C ALA A 123 -17.91 12.69 -9.25
N ALA A 124 -17.14 13.26 -10.19
CA ALA A 124 -16.98 12.72 -11.54
C ALA A 124 -16.31 11.33 -11.54
N LEU A 125 -15.32 11.10 -10.67
CA LEU A 125 -14.62 9.82 -10.55
C LEU A 125 -15.51 8.67 -10.05
N GLN A 126 -16.66 8.96 -9.42
CA GLN A 126 -17.53 7.91 -8.91
C GLN A 126 -18.09 7.02 -10.04
N ALA A 127 -18.44 7.61 -11.18
CA ALA A 127 -18.90 6.86 -12.35
C ALA A 127 -17.82 5.90 -12.89
N GLU A 128 -16.56 6.33 -12.88
CA GLU A 128 -15.42 5.49 -13.28
C GLU A 128 -15.18 4.33 -12.31
N VAL A 129 -15.34 4.57 -11.00
CA VAL A 129 -15.25 3.52 -9.97
C VAL A 129 -16.31 2.45 -10.20
N LEU A 130 -17.57 2.86 -10.39
CA LEU A 130 -18.69 1.93 -10.63
C LEU A 130 -18.50 1.14 -11.94
N THR A 131 -18.04 1.81 -13.00
CA THR A 131 -17.73 1.17 -14.28
C THR A 131 -16.62 0.11 -14.13
N ALA A 132 -15.54 0.46 -13.43
CA ALA A 132 -14.43 -0.46 -13.19
C ALA A 132 -14.82 -1.64 -12.28
N LEU A 133 -15.70 -1.40 -11.31
CA LEU A 133 -16.27 -2.42 -10.43
C LEU A 133 -17.14 -3.40 -11.22
N SER A 134 -18.07 -2.90 -12.04
CA SER A 134 -18.91 -3.75 -12.89
C SER A 134 -18.08 -4.57 -13.88
N ALA A 135 -17.07 -3.97 -14.52
CA ALA A 135 -16.16 -4.69 -15.39
C ALA A 135 -15.34 -5.78 -14.65
N PHE A 136 -15.02 -5.56 -13.37
CA PHE A 136 -14.35 -6.55 -12.53
C PHE A 136 -15.29 -7.73 -12.22
N GLU A 137 -16.54 -7.48 -11.84
CA GLU A 137 -17.55 -8.53 -11.59
C GLU A 137 -17.82 -9.36 -12.86
N GLN A 138 -18.01 -8.69 -14.01
CA GLN A 138 -18.20 -9.35 -15.30
C GLN A 138 -17.00 -10.18 -15.74
N SER A 139 -15.79 -9.86 -15.28
CA SER A 139 -14.59 -10.65 -15.59
C SER A 139 -14.55 -12.02 -14.92
N GLN A 140 -15.43 -12.26 -13.92
CA GLN A 140 -15.54 -13.50 -13.14
C GLN A 140 -14.25 -13.90 -12.39
N VAL A 141 -13.25 -13.02 -12.33
CA VAL A 141 -11.95 -13.32 -11.70
C VAL A 141 -12.11 -13.70 -10.22
N ALA A 142 -13.02 -13.06 -9.49
CA ALA A 142 -13.29 -13.38 -8.10
C ALA A 142 -13.86 -14.80 -7.93
N ASP A 143 -14.83 -15.18 -8.77
CA ASP A 143 -15.45 -16.51 -8.76
C ASP A 143 -14.44 -17.60 -9.12
N GLU A 144 -13.66 -17.36 -10.18
CA GLU A 144 -12.60 -18.26 -10.59
C GLU A 144 -11.53 -18.47 -9.51
N MET A 145 -11.12 -17.40 -8.83
CA MET A 145 -10.18 -17.49 -7.72
C MET A 145 -10.77 -18.28 -6.56
N ARG A 146 -12.04 -18.05 -6.20
CA ARG A 146 -12.69 -18.84 -5.14
C ARG A 146 -12.75 -20.32 -5.50
N ALA A 147 -13.22 -20.64 -6.70
CA ALA A 147 -13.36 -22.01 -7.19
C ALA A 147 -12.02 -22.77 -7.19
N LEU A 148 -10.92 -22.09 -7.51
CA LEU A 148 -9.59 -22.72 -7.53
C LEU A 148 -8.93 -22.76 -6.14
N LEU A 149 -8.99 -21.67 -5.39
CA LEU A 149 -8.18 -21.51 -4.18
C LEU A 149 -8.83 -22.13 -2.94
N VAL A 150 -10.16 -22.17 -2.85
CA VAL A 150 -10.85 -22.73 -1.67
C VAL A 150 -10.48 -24.20 -1.46
N PRO A 151 -10.56 -25.10 -2.47
CA PRO A 151 -10.16 -26.50 -2.29
C PRO A 151 -8.70 -26.68 -1.87
N LEU A 152 -7.80 -25.78 -2.30
CA LEU A 152 -6.38 -25.82 -1.94
C LEU A 152 -6.13 -25.35 -0.50
N ALA A 153 -6.93 -24.41 0.01
CA ALA A 153 -6.82 -23.89 1.37
C ALA A 153 -7.46 -24.82 2.42
N LEU A 154 -8.44 -25.65 2.05
CA LEU A 154 -9.15 -26.53 3.00
C LEU A 154 -8.24 -27.47 3.81
N PRO A 155 -7.26 -28.19 3.21
CA PRO A 155 -6.41 -29.13 3.94
C PRO A 155 -5.48 -28.46 4.97
N VAL A 156 -5.20 -27.16 4.80
CA VAL A 156 -4.29 -26.40 5.68
C VAL A 156 -5.02 -25.48 6.65
N ARG A 157 -6.35 -25.50 6.61
CA ARG A 157 -7.18 -24.58 7.39
C ARG A 157 -6.94 -24.80 8.89
N GLY A 158 -6.60 -23.71 9.57
CA GLY A 158 -6.36 -23.72 11.03
C GLY A 158 -5.01 -24.28 11.43
N MET A 159 -4.10 -24.55 10.48
CA MET A 159 -2.71 -24.87 10.81
C MET A 159 -2.02 -23.66 11.46
N THR A 160 -1.28 -23.93 12.52
CA THR A 160 -0.33 -22.97 13.08
C THR A 160 0.93 -23.00 12.22
N TRP A 161 0.99 -22.11 11.23
CA TRP A 161 2.07 -22.05 10.23
C TRP A 161 3.47 -21.92 10.83
N SER A 162 3.60 -21.26 11.99
CA SER A 162 4.85 -21.16 12.74
C SER A 162 5.28 -22.46 13.41
N LEU A 163 4.55 -23.58 13.26
CA LEU A 163 4.89 -24.94 13.74
C LEU A 163 5.11 -25.92 12.57
N VAL A 164 4.85 -25.47 11.34
CA VAL A 164 4.94 -26.32 10.14
C VAL A 164 6.36 -26.27 9.60
N ALA A 165 7.11 -27.35 9.76
CA ALA A 165 8.47 -27.47 9.23
C ALA A 165 8.46 -27.86 7.74
N GLU A 166 8.20 -26.89 6.85
CA GLU A 166 8.24 -27.09 5.39
C GLU A 166 9.38 -26.29 4.74
N PRO A 167 10.53 -26.93 4.43
CA PRO A 167 11.71 -26.23 3.93
C PRO A 167 11.48 -25.45 2.64
N GLU A 168 10.62 -25.93 1.73
CA GLU A 168 10.34 -25.23 0.47
C GLU A 168 9.59 -23.90 0.68
N LEU A 169 8.65 -23.86 1.63
CA LEU A 169 7.89 -22.65 1.94
C LEU A 169 8.77 -21.58 2.61
N TYR A 170 9.64 -21.99 3.54
CA TYR A 170 10.63 -21.09 4.14
C TYR A 170 11.66 -20.60 3.12
N ARG A 171 12.12 -21.45 2.18
CA ARG A 171 13.01 -21.03 1.09
C ARG A 171 12.33 -19.99 0.18
N LEU A 172 11.07 -20.22 -0.19
CA LEU A 172 10.30 -19.23 -0.97
C LEU A 172 10.17 -17.90 -0.21
N ALA A 173 9.88 -17.96 1.09
CA ALA A 173 9.77 -16.78 1.94
C ALA A 173 11.09 -16.01 2.01
N GLU A 174 12.19 -16.68 2.34
CA GLU A 174 13.53 -16.09 2.45
C GLU A 174 13.96 -15.44 1.14
N GLN A 175 13.90 -16.17 0.02
CA GLN A 175 14.31 -15.66 -1.28
C GLN A 175 13.49 -14.43 -1.65
N THR A 176 12.16 -14.50 -1.49
CA THR A 176 11.28 -13.39 -1.86
C THR A 176 11.49 -12.18 -0.96
N ILE A 177 11.70 -12.36 0.34
CA ILE A 177 11.95 -11.25 1.28
C ILE A 177 13.30 -10.62 0.96
N ARG A 178 14.36 -11.41 0.76
CA ARG A 178 15.71 -10.91 0.43
C ARG A 178 15.71 -10.10 -0.85
N GLU A 179 15.14 -10.61 -1.93
CA GLU A 179 15.02 -9.88 -3.20
C GLU A 179 14.29 -8.53 -3.05
N ARG A 180 13.26 -8.47 -2.18
CA ARG A 180 12.49 -7.23 -1.95
C ARG A 180 13.23 -6.27 -1.02
N LEU A 181 14.00 -6.79 -0.08
CA LEU A 181 14.86 -6.02 0.80
C LEU A 181 15.99 -5.37 0.01
N GLU A 182 16.72 -6.12 -0.80
CA GLU A 182 17.78 -5.60 -1.66
C GLU A 182 17.26 -4.52 -2.60
N ALA A 183 16.14 -4.76 -3.28
CA ALA A 183 15.52 -3.78 -4.16
C ALA A 183 15.05 -2.51 -3.43
N PHE A 184 14.80 -2.58 -2.12
CA PHE A 184 14.46 -1.44 -1.27
C PHE A 184 15.72 -0.69 -0.81
N LEU A 185 16.73 -1.40 -0.32
CA LEU A 185 17.99 -0.83 0.15
C LEU A 185 18.82 -0.20 -0.98
N ALA A 186 18.63 -0.65 -2.23
CA ALA A 186 19.26 -0.04 -3.41
C ALA A 186 18.93 1.45 -3.58
N PHE A 187 17.86 1.95 -2.98
CA PHE A 187 17.53 3.39 -3.00
C PHE A 187 18.08 4.17 -1.80
N GLY A 188 18.82 3.51 -0.91
CA GLY A 188 19.40 4.11 0.29
C GLY A 188 20.36 5.26 -0.01
N GLU A 189 21.06 5.23 -1.14
CA GLU A 189 22.00 6.29 -1.56
C GLU A 189 21.32 7.64 -1.88
N TYR A 190 20.01 7.63 -2.13
CA TYR A 190 19.23 8.83 -2.43
C TYR A 190 18.58 9.45 -1.19
N VAL A 191 18.67 8.81 -0.01
CA VAL A 191 17.98 9.24 1.21
C VAL A 191 18.49 10.57 1.75
N ASP A 192 19.73 10.95 1.45
CA ASP A 192 20.29 12.25 1.83
C ASP A 192 20.09 13.33 0.75
N ARG A 193 19.40 13.02 -0.36
CA ARG A 193 19.20 13.90 -1.52
C ARG A 193 17.74 14.30 -1.72
N PRO A 194 17.25 15.38 -1.08
CA PRO A 194 15.83 15.76 -1.10
C PRO A 194 15.29 16.10 -2.50
N GLU A 195 16.18 16.43 -3.45
CA GLU A 195 15.90 16.71 -4.85
C GLU A 195 15.61 15.45 -5.69
N CYS A 196 16.01 14.27 -5.22
CA CYS A 196 15.78 12.97 -5.88
C CYS A 196 14.33 12.47 -5.67
N VAL A 197 13.35 13.30 -6.03
CA VAL A 197 11.91 13.05 -5.81
C VAL A 197 11.46 11.72 -6.43
N ASN A 198 11.94 11.41 -7.64
CA ASN A 198 11.55 10.20 -8.35
C ASN A 198 12.10 8.94 -7.67
N GLU A 199 13.36 8.98 -7.24
CA GLU A 199 14.05 7.88 -6.56
C GLU A 199 13.42 7.62 -5.19
N LEU A 200 13.09 8.68 -4.43
CA LEU A 200 12.37 8.57 -3.15
C LEU A 200 10.95 7.98 -3.35
N HIS A 201 10.26 8.37 -4.44
CA HIS A 201 8.98 7.74 -4.80
C HIS A 201 9.14 6.26 -5.15
N LEU A 202 10.18 5.89 -5.90
CA LEU A 202 10.48 4.50 -6.23
C LEU A 202 10.82 3.70 -4.96
N MET A 203 11.63 4.25 -4.06
CA MET A 203 11.92 3.67 -2.75
C MET A 203 10.63 3.37 -1.97
N ARG A 204 9.68 4.31 -1.94
CA ARG A 204 8.36 4.11 -1.33
C ARG A 204 7.60 2.93 -1.94
N ILE A 205 7.65 2.77 -3.26
CA ILE A 205 7.04 1.62 -3.94
C ILE A 205 7.72 0.31 -3.50
N ARG A 206 9.05 0.30 -3.36
CA ARG A 206 9.81 -0.86 -2.89
C ARG A 206 9.48 -1.18 -1.43
N ALA A 207 9.40 -0.18 -0.55
CA ALA A 207 8.95 -0.34 0.83
C ALA A 207 7.56 -0.98 0.91
N LYS A 208 6.61 -0.55 0.06
CA LYS A 208 5.27 -1.18 -0.04
C LYS A 208 5.37 -2.67 -0.39
N HIS A 209 6.17 -3.01 -1.40
CA HIS A 209 6.33 -4.40 -1.82
C HIS A 209 7.00 -5.26 -0.74
N LEU A 210 8.05 -4.75 -0.09
CA LEU A 210 8.71 -5.41 1.04
C LEU A 210 7.73 -5.63 2.19
N ARG A 211 6.99 -4.59 2.60
CA ARG A 211 5.99 -4.70 3.66
C ARG A 211 4.95 -5.77 3.38
N TYR A 212 4.34 -5.78 2.19
CA TYR A 212 3.34 -6.79 1.86
C TYR A 212 3.91 -8.20 1.81
N THR A 213 5.18 -8.35 1.44
CA THR A 213 5.88 -9.64 1.44
C THR A 213 6.12 -10.11 2.88
N LEU A 214 6.65 -9.23 3.74
CA LEU A 214 6.85 -9.52 5.16
C LEU A 214 5.53 -9.86 5.86
N GLU A 215 4.47 -9.06 5.67
CA GLU A 215 3.15 -9.32 6.25
C GLU A 215 2.54 -10.63 5.74
N ALA A 216 2.79 -10.99 4.48
CA ALA A 216 2.29 -12.24 3.91
C ALA A 216 2.97 -13.45 4.53
N PHE A 217 4.28 -13.38 4.79
CA PHE A 217 5.07 -14.47 5.38
C PHE A 217 5.14 -14.43 6.91
N SER A 218 4.69 -13.34 7.56
CA SER A 218 4.70 -13.18 9.02
C SER A 218 4.19 -14.41 9.79
N PRO A 219 3.11 -15.11 9.37
CA PRO A 219 2.65 -16.30 10.07
C PRO A 219 3.69 -17.43 10.21
N LEU A 220 4.71 -17.49 9.34
CA LEU A 220 5.78 -18.50 9.40
C LEU A 220 6.82 -18.20 10.48
N TYR A 221 6.95 -16.93 10.88
CA TYR A 221 7.99 -16.44 11.78
C TYR A 221 7.41 -15.96 13.11
N GLY A 222 6.10 -16.16 13.33
CA GLY A 222 5.38 -15.62 14.48
C GLY A 222 5.56 -14.11 14.60
N GLU A 223 6.16 -13.71 15.71
CA GLU A 223 6.37 -12.31 16.09
C GLU A 223 7.70 -11.73 15.57
N ASP A 224 8.62 -12.58 15.09
CA ASP A 224 10.00 -12.18 14.77
C ASP A 224 10.08 -11.17 13.61
N LEU A 225 9.10 -11.14 12.71
CA LEU A 225 9.04 -10.17 11.62
C LEU A 225 8.40 -8.83 12.00
N LYS A 226 7.75 -8.72 13.17
CA LYS A 226 7.00 -7.51 13.55
C LYS A 226 7.86 -6.25 13.61
N PRO A 227 9.07 -6.25 14.21
CA PRO A 227 9.89 -5.04 14.25
C PRO A 227 10.24 -4.52 12.85
N TYR A 228 10.54 -5.41 11.92
CA TYR A 228 10.87 -5.06 10.53
C TYR A 228 9.64 -4.58 9.75
N ILE A 229 8.49 -5.23 9.94
CA ILE A 229 7.22 -4.77 9.36
C ILE A 229 6.92 -3.35 9.84
N GLN A 230 7.12 -3.06 11.13
CA GLN A 230 6.89 -1.74 11.70
C GLN A 230 7.85 -0.70 11.14
N ALA A 231 9.15 -1.00 11.02
CA ALA A 231 10.12 -0.08 10.42
C ALA A 231 9.80 0.23 8.94
N VAL A 232 9.54 -0.80 8.13
CA VAL A 232 9.17 -0.60 6.71
C VAL A 232 7.85 0.17 6.60
N ARG A 233 6.90 -0.07 7.52
CA ARG A 233 5.64 0.70 7.59
C ARG A 233 5.90 2.18 7.88
N THR A 234 6.70 2.48 8.91
CA THR A 234 7.08 3.86 9.26
C THR A 234 7.77 4.54 8.09
N CYS A 235 8.73 3.87 7.44
CA CYS A 235 9.39 4.37 6.23
C CYS A 235 8.37 4.69 5.11
N GLN A 236 7.44 3.76 4.86
CA GLN A 236 6.41 3.92 3.84
C GLN A 236 5.42 5.06 4.15
N GLU A 237 5.13 5.31 5.43
CA GLU A 237 4.28 6.41 5.90
C GLU A 237 4.96 7.75 5.66
N TRP A 238 6.22 7.91 6.09
CA TRP A 238 6.97 9.14 5.87
C TRP A 238 7.22 9.44 4.38
N LEU A 239 7.75 8.48 3.62
CA LEU A 239 7.91 8.66 2.17
C LEU A 239 6.57 8.86 1.46
N GLY A 240 5.48 8.33 2.03
CA GLY A 240 4.13 8.61 1.57
C GLY A 240 3.74 10.07 1.73
N ALA A 241 3.94 10.62 2.91
CA ALA A 241 3.67 12.03 3.18
C ALA A 241 4.56 12.95 2.33
N VAL A 242 5.85 12.67 2.19
CA VAL A 242 6.76 13.44 1.31
C VAL A 242 6.26 13.42 -0.13
N HIS A 243 5.96 12.23 -0.67
CA HIS A 243 5.47 12.12 -2.04
C HIS A 243 4.12 12.82 -2.25
N ASP A 244 3.19 12.72 -1.30
CA ASP A 244 1.89 13.39 -1.41
C ASP A 244 2.09 14.93 -1.43
N LEU A 245 3.06 15.45 -0.67
CA LEU A 245 3.43 16.86 -0.69
C LEU A 245 4.14 17.27 -1.99
N ASP A 246 5.04 16.44 -2.53
CA ASP A 246 5.65 16.69 -3.85
C ASP A 246 4.58 16.82 -4.95
N VAL A 247 3.55 15.96 -4.92
CA VAL A 247 2.41 16.04 -5.84
C VAL A 247 1.67 17.37 -5.69
N TRP A 248 1.45 17.84 -4.45
CA TRP A 248 0.85 19.16 -4.20
C TRP A 248 1.68 20.31 -4.75
N LEU A 249 3.00 20.28 -4.54
CA LEU A 249 3.91 21.33 -4.99
C LEU A 249 4.00 21.41 -6.52
N LEU A 250 3.80 20.29 -7.21
CA LEU A 250 3.66 20.27 -8.66
C LEU A 250 2.26 20.74 -9.12
N TYR A 251 1.21 20.33 -8.43
CA TYR A 251 -0.17 20.57 -8.81
C TYR A 251 -0.66 22.02 -8.56
N LEU A 252 -0.25 22.65 -7.45
CA LEU A 252 -0.76 23.98 -7.06
C LEU A 252 -0.45 25.10 -8.06
N PRO A 253 0.77 25.19 -8.65
CA PRO A 253 1.04 26.16 -9.70
C PRO A 253 0.14 25.98 -10.93
N GLU A 254 -0.01 24.73 -11.40
CA GLU A 254 -0.87 24.41 -12.54
C GLU A 254 -2.34 24.75 -12.23
N PHE A 255 -2.83 24.38 -11.06
CA PHE A 255 -4.17 24.72 -10.59
C PHE A 255 -4.41 26.24 -10.57
N THR A 256 -3.43 27.00 -10.07
CA THR A 256 -3.47 28.46 -9.95
C THR A 256 -3.58 29.12 -11.33
N GLU A 257 -2.80 28.66 -12.30
CA GLU A 257 -2.86 29.13 -13.68
C GLU A 257 -4.20 28.80 -14.35
N GLN A 258 -4.67 27.56 -14.20
CA GLN A 258 -5.95 27.13 -14.76
C GLN A 258 -7.12 27.94 -14.17
N GLU A 259 -7.12 28.21 -12.86
CA GLU A 259 -8.19 28.97 -12.22
C GLU A 259 -8.12 30.47 -12.56
N LEU A 260 -6.93 31.02 -12.79
CA LEU A 260 -6.74 32.36 -13.36
C LEU A 260 -7.36 32.45 -14.75
N LYS A 261 -7.08 31.47 -15.62
CA LYS A 261 -7.66 31.38 -16.96
C LYS A 261 -9.19 31.30 -16.90
N ARG A 262 -9.75 30.39 -16.10
CA ARG A 262 -11.21 30.26 -15.90
C ARG A 262 -11.85 31.57 -15.42
N THR A 263 -11.17 32.30 -14.54
CA THR A 263 -11.65 33.60 -14.03
C THR A 263 -11.70 34.63 -15.15
N ARG A 264 -10.64 34.72 -15.96
CA ARG A 264 -10.61 35.64 -17.12
C ARG A 264 -11.67 35.28 -18.15
N ASP A 265 -11.80 34.00 -18.48
CA ASP A 265 -12.74 33.52 -19.49
C ASP A 265 -14.20 33.79 -19.08
N TYR A 266 -14.51 33.71 -17.78
CA TYR A 266 -15.87 33.96 -17.25
C TYR A 266 -16.18 35.44 -17.04
N TYR A 267 -15.24 36.23 -16.47
CA TYR A 267 -15.49 37.64 -16.10
C TYR A 267 -14.95 38.65 -17.12
N GLY A 268 -14.19 38.22 -18.11
CA GLY A 268 -13.44 39.11 -19.02
C GLY A 268 -12.19 39.77 -18.39
N HIS A 269 -11.95 39.58 -17.08
CA HIS A 269 -10.82 40.15 -16.36
C HIS A 269 -10.39 39.30 -15.15
N THR A 270 -9.20 39.55 -14.60
CA THR A 270 -8.60 38.74 -13.52
C THR A 270 -8.83 39.27 -12.10
N ARG A 271 -9.53 40.41 -11.93
CA ARG A 271 -9.76 41.02 -10.60
C ARG A 271 -10.30 40.07 -9.52
N PRO A 272 -11.29 39.18 -9.81
CA PRO A 272 -11.81 38.25 -8.80
C PRO A 272 -10.75 37.24 -8.33
N PHE A 273 -9.79 36.89 -9.20
CA PHE A 273 -8.71 35.95 -8.86
C PHE A 273 -7.75 36.51 -7.82
N ALA A 274 -7.55 37.83 -7.78
CA ALA A 274 -6.70 38.47 -6.78
C ALA A 274 -7.13 38.15 -5.33
N ARG A 275 -8.41 37.81 -5.11
CA ARG A 275 -8.94 37.39 -3.80
C ARG A 275 -8.65 35.93 -3.47
N LEU A 276 -8.36 35.09 -4.47
CA LEU A 276 -8.07 33.67 -4.31
C LEU A 276 -6.58 33.42 -4.07
N ARG A 277 -5.74 34.21 -4.74
CA ARG A 277 -4.28 34.08 -4.72
C ARG A 277 -3.66 33.91 -3.32
N PRO A 278 -3.97 34.75 -2.30
CA PRO A 278 -3.32 34.64 -0.99
C PRO A 278 -3.52 33.27 -0.34
N GLY A 279 -4.72 32.69 -0.49
CA GLY A 279 -5.02 31.37 0.07
C GLY A 279 -4.26 30.23 -0.60
N LEU A 280 -4.09 30.31 -1.93
CA LEU A 280 -3.37 29.30 -2.69
C LEU A 280 -1.86 29.37 -2.39
N GLU A 281 -1.31 30.58 -2.28
CA GLU A 281 0.09 30.81 -1.89
C GLU A 281 0.33 30.35 -0.45
N ALA A 282 -0.57 30.65 0.49
CA ALA A 282 -0.49 30.18 1.88
C ALA A 282 -0.51 28.65 1.98
N PHE A 283 -1.41 27.98 1.24
CA PHE A 283 -1.45 26.51 1.23
C PHE A 283 -0.22 25.89 0.57
N GLN A 284 0.31 26.51 -0.48
CA GLN A 284 1.56 26.06 -1.09
C GLN A 284 2.74 26.19 -0.13
N ALA A 285 2.87 27.32 0.57
CA ALA A 285 3.91 27.53 1.58
C ALA A 285 3.78 26.50 2.72
N PHE A 286 2.56 26.22 3.19
CA PHE A 286 2.29 25.15 4.16
C PHE A 286 2.80 23.78 3.67
N CYS A 287 2.51 23.41 2.43
CA CYS A 287 3.00 22.16 1.86
C CYS A 287 4.54 22.12 1.77
N GLN A 288 5.20 23.24 1.45
CA GLN A 288 6.66 23.32 1.39
C GLN A 288 7.30 23.07 2.76
N THR A 289 6.80 23.75 3.80
CA THR A 289 7.30 23.59 5.17
C THR A 289 7.08 22.16 5.68
N GLU A 290 5.86 21.62 5.56
CA GLU A 290 5.58 20.24 6.00
C GLU A 290 6.44 19.22 5.26
N ARG A 291 6.76 19.45 3.99
CA ARG A 291 7.58 18.54 3.20
C ARG A 291 9.00 18.47 3.75
N GLN A 292 9.58 19.62 4.08
CA GLN A 292 10.92 19.70 4.66
C GLN A 292 10.98 18.99 6.02
N GLU A 293 10.00 19.26 6.91
CA GLU A 293 9.94 18.63 8.24
C GLU A 293 9.73 17.12 8.16
N THR A 294 8.81 16.67 7.30
CA THR A 294 8.52 15.24 7.08
C THR A 294 9.74 14.51 6.53
N TYR A 295 10.46 15.14 5.59
CA TYR A 295 11.69 14.58 5.02
C TYR A 295 12.81 14.47 6.05
N ALA A 296 12.99 15.48 6.92
CA ALA A 296 13.98 15.42 8.00
C ALA A 296 13.70 14.25 8.95
N ARG A 297 12.44 14.07 9.39
CA ARG A 297 12.05 12.93 10.25
C ARG A 297 12.27 11.58 9.58
N PHE A 298 11.98 11.48 8.28
CA PHE A 298 12.28 10.28 7.50
C PHE A 298 13.77 9.95 7.51
N ARG A 299 14.60 10.96 7.23
CA ARG A 299 16.06 10.84 7.16
C ARG A 299 16.64 10.38 8.50
N ASP A 300 16.22 10.99 9.60
CA ASP A 300 16.70 10.66 10.94
C ASP A 300 16.34 9.20 11.30
N ALA A 301 15.10 8.79 11.03
CA ALA A 301 14.66 7.42 11.26
C ALA A 301 15.44 6.41 10.40
N TRP A 302 15.70 6.74 9.14
CA TRP A 302 16.51 5.90 8.24
C TRP A 302 17.94 5.73 8.76
N GLN A 303 18.57 6.80 9.19
CA GLN A 303 19.94 6.77 9.74
C GLN A 303 20.02 5.93 11.02
N SER A 304 19.03 6.03 11.92
CA SER A 304 18.95 5.16 13.11
C SER A 304 18.84 3.68 12.74
N TRP A 305 17.95 3.29 11.81
CA TRP A 305 17.85 1.89 11.39
C TRP A 305 19.13 1.34 10.76
N MET A 306 19.85 2.18 10.00
CA MET A 306 21.14 1.79 9.41
C MET A 306 22.23 1.63 10.48
N ALA A 307 22.30 2.54 11.45
CA ALA A 307 23.26 2.48 12.55
C ALA A 307 23.02 1.26 13.47
N GLU A 308 21.77 0.88 13.69
CA GLU A 308 21.36 -0.28 14.49
C GLU A 308 21.54 -1.62 13.77
N GLY A 309 21.95 -1.62 12.49
CA GLY A 309 22.09 -2.85 11.70
C GLY A 309 20.77 -3.59 11.50
N MET A 310 19.64 -2.87 11.46
CA MET A 310 18.30 -3.46 11.45
C MET A 310 18.11 -4.45 10.30
N TRP A 311 18.55 -4.11 9.10
CA TRP A 311 18.33 -4.92 7.90
C TRP A 311 19.23 -6.17 7.87
N GLN A 312 20.44 -6.08 8.43
CA GLN A 312 21.30 -7.24 8.67
C GLN A 312 20.65 -8.18 9.68
N GLY A 313 20.01 -7.63 10.72
CA GLY A 313 19.20 -8.41 11.66
C GLY A 313 18.09 -9.21 10.98
N LEU A 314 17.36 -8.60 10.04
CA LEU A 314 16.34 -9.30 9.25
C LEU A 314 16.94 -10.46 8.46
N VAL A 315 18.05 -10.25 7.76
CA VAL A 315 18.72 -11.30 6.99
C VAL A 315 19.11 -12.49 7.87
N HIS A 316 19.77 -12.24 9.01
CA HIS A 316 20.14 -13.30 9.95
C HIS A 316 18.93 -14.08 10.48
N ARG A 317 17.79 -13.41 10.71
CA ARG A 317 16.54 -14.08 11.16
C ARG A 317 16.01 -15.03 10.10
N LEU A 318 16.06 -14.64 8.82
CA LEU A 318 15.60 -15.49 7.72
C LEU A 318 16.50 -16.73 7.57
N GLU A 319 17.82 -16.55 7.67
CA GLU A 319 18.81 -17.65 7.59
C GLU A 319 18.70 -18.61 8.78
N PHE A 320 18.46 -18.07 9.98
CA PHE A 320 18.23 -18.87 11.17
C PHE A 320 17.02 -19.80 11.00
N ALA A 321 15.90 -19.29 10.46
CA ALA A 321 14.69 -20.10 10.23
C ALA A 321 14.90 -21.26 9.22
N LEU A 322 15.88 -21.14 8.32
CA LEU A 322 16.26 -22.21 7.38
C LEU A 322 17.24 -23.24 7.97
N SER A 323 17.87 -22.94 9.11
CA SER A 323 18.89 -23.80 9.72
C SER A 323 18.27 -25.03 10.42
N PRO A 324 18.97 -26.19 10.48
CA PRO A 324 18.44 -27.46 11.01
C PRO A 324 17.93 -27.45 12.47
N GLY A 325 18.13 -26.37 13.23
CA GLY A 325 17.57 -26.14 14.56
C GLY A 325 16.66 -24.90 14.69
N GLY A 326 16.74 -23.94 13.77
CA GLY A 326 15.93 -22.71 13.83
C GLY A 326 14.47 -22.94 13.43
N ALA A 327 14.24 -23.90 12.53
CA ALA A 327 13.04 -24.73 12.40
C ALA A 327 12.28 -24.84 13.74
N ARG A 328 12.87 -25.62 14.65
CA ARG A 328 12.29 -26.05 15.93
C ARG A 328 12.25 -24.96 17.01
N ILE A 329 13.07 -23.92 16.94
CA ILE A 329 13.12 -22.85 17.96
C ILE A 329 12.10 -21.73 17.67
N VAL A 330 11.83 -21.41 16.40
CA VAL A 330 10.65 -20.60 16.04
C VAL A 330 9.37 -21.30 16.54
N HIS A 331 9.39 -22.63 16.61
CA HIS A 331 8.30 -23.46 17.12
C HIS A 331 8.17 -23.52 18.67
N GLY A 332 9.14 -23.02 19.44
CA GLY A 332 9.22 -23.23 20.91
C GLY A 332 8.93 -22.01 21.80
N ARG A 333 8.96 -20.78 21.28
CA ARG A 333 8.84 -19.57 22.11
C ARG A 333 7.45 -19.29 22.70
N GLN A 334 6.44 -20.11 22.41
CA GLN A 334 5.10 -19.98 23.00
C GLN A 334 4.82 -20.94 24.16
N ALA A 335 5.75 -21.85 24.50
CA ALA A 335 5.53 -22.85 25.55
C ALA A 335 6.16 -22.50 26.91
N ASP A 336 7.16 -21.61 26.97
CA ASP A 336 7.93 -21.36 28.21
C ASP A 336 7.43 -20.17 29.06
N ASP A 337 6.63 -19.25 28.52
CA ASP A 337 6.17 -18.06 29.28
C ASP A 337 4.89 -18.30 30.12
N THR A 338 4.45 -19.56 30.30
CA THR A 338 3.27 -19.89 31.15
C THR A 338 3.61 -20.79 32.35
N LEU A 339 4.89 -21.00 32.67
CA LEU A 339 5.32 -21.82 33.81
C LEU A 339 6.25 -21.11 34.80
N MET A 340 6.23 -19.77 34.85
CA MET A 340 7.00 -18.99 35.83
C MET A 340 6.21 -17.88 36.53
N GLU A 341 4.93 -18.11 36.84
CA GLU A 341 4.27 -17.42 37.94
C GLU A 341 3.39 -18.43 38.71
N SER A 342 4.04 -19.10 39.66
CA SER A 342 3.40 -19.81 40.77
C SER A 342 3.76 -19.12 42.08
#